data_AF-A0AAE0N822-F1
#
_entry.id   AF-A0AAE0N822-F1
#
_cell.length_a   1.000
_cell.length_b   1.000
_cell.length_c   1.000
_cell.angle_alpha   90.00
_cell.angle_beta   90.00
_cell.angle_gamma   90.00
#
_symmetry.space_group_name_H-M   'P 1'
#
loop_
_entity.id
_entity.type
_entity.pdbx_description
1 polymer ?
#
loop_
_entity_poly.entity_id
_entity_poly.type
_entity_poly.pdbx_seq_one_letter_code
_entity_poly.pdbx_strand_id
1 'polypeptide(L)'
;MSRCQQVGQPILRSIRQQSYGYSYSATTCSIRYFTSTPRRRHDGPTLQTGSEPQNPIEAALLGATPLTGVPSKAWTPEQMASFTSPEHGSRRRRAAMATSGNIPFEQLPYQCFQEARKILAEDRAEKIAKIAATMIKIKHTESKDASQFRGGEHYKQKRLAALRAYVDELKVLADINDPMVKRRFEDGKGDMTKPVYRYLAEKKWHAMEHKIITQRIHQFHIVPDILPKFEPTVDLKLSFRSYPVQPGAILDSAMTEVPPAIRMQVFDKGGRLMTIAVIDSDVPDAESDGFKWRCHFLAANIPWDPTKTHLALRHIGVRAEGDVAVPWLPPYSQLGSPYHRLSVFVLQQKPGETLDVAQLKELYDGDAESRKAFGIKGLRDRFGLEPVGFNMFRTVWDDNTAAVMERHGIPGADIEFRRARVTTMKQPRKAKGWEAKRQKPKYRSLWKYSKRIA
;
A
#
# COMPACT_ATOMS: atom_id res chain seq x y z
N MET A 1 30.05 16.84 -45.47
CA MET A 1 30.81 15.57 -45.42
C MET A 1 30.40 14.80 -44.18
N SER A 2 30.01 13.55 -44.39
CA SER A 2 29.37 12.65 -43.45
C SER A 2 30.34 12.12 -42.39
N ARG A 3 29.90 12.03 -41.13
CA ARG A 3 30.47 11.09 -40.16
C ARG A 3 29.34 10.31 -39.50
N CYS A 4 29.24 9.05 -39.93
CA CYS A 4 28.40 8.01 -39.37
C CYS A 4 28.80 7.72 -37.91
N GLN A 5 27.83 7.66 -37.00
CA GLN A 5 27.98 6.97 -35.72
C GLN A 5 27.10 5.73 -35.70
N GLN A 6 27.70 4.65 -35.25
CA GLN A 6 27.25 3.27 -35.39
C GLN A 6 26.02 2.97 -34.53
N VAL A 7 25.13 2.19 -35.14
CA VAL A 7 23.94 1.58 -34.55
C VAL A 7 24.36 0.46 -33.60
N GLY A 8 24.01 0.58 -32.31
CA GLY A 8 24.10 -0.51 -31.35
C GLY A 8 22.90 -1.46 -31.50
N GLN A 9 23.17 -2.74 -31.74
CA GLN A 9 22.13 -3.78 -31.83
C GLN A 9 21.60 -4.20 -30.45
N PRO A 10 20.31 -4.48 -30.30
CA PRO A 10 19.76 -5.08 -29.08
C PRO A 10 19.99 -6.59 -29.05
N ILE A 11 20.47 -7.09 -27.90
CA ILE A 11 20.60 -8.52 -27.60
C ILE A 11 19.19 -9.11 -27.45
N LEU A 12 18.78 -9.89 -28.45
CA LEU A 12 17.60 -10.76 -28.39
C LEU A 12 17.92 -11.98 -27.53
N ARG A 13 17.31 -12.07 -26.34
CA ARG A 13 17.13 -13.36 -25.65
C ARG A 13 15.71 -13.84 -25.87
N SER A 14 15.60 -14.89 -26.68
CA SER A 14 14.42 -15.71 -26.89
C SER A 14 13.90 -16.30 -25.58
N ILE A 15 12.65 -16.00 -25.22
CA ILE A 15 11.88 -16.81 -24.27
C ILE A 15 10.73 -17.44 -25.03
N ARG A 16 10.75 -18.77 -24.98
CA ARG A 16 9.83 -19.71 -25.61
C ARG A 16 8.44 -19.58 -24.99
N GLN A 17 7.42 -19.46 -25.82
CA GLN A 17 6.02 -19.66 -25.42
C GLN A 17 5.81 -21.10 -24.96
N GLN A 18 5.17 -21.30 -23.82
CA GLN A 18 4.43 -22.52 -23.51
C GLN A 18 3.05 -22.16 -22.97
N SER A 19 2.07 -22.84 -23.55
CA SER A 19 0.63 -22.75 -23.39
C SER A 19 0.13 -23.33 -22.07
N TYR A 20 -1.07 -22.87 -21.71
CA TYR A 20 -1.95 -23.25 -20.61
C TYR A 20 -1.94 -24.73 -20.17
N GLY A 21 -1.97 -24.91 -18.85
CA GLY A 21 -2.32 -26.15 -18.16
C GLY A 21 -2.39 -25.92 -16.65
N TYR A 22 -3.59 -25.94 -16.08
CA TYR A 22 -3.84 -25.85 -14.63
C TYR A 22 -3.25 -27.07 -13.91
N SER A 23 -2.42 -26.86 -12.89
CA SER A 23 -2.35 -27.76 -11.72
C SER A 23 -1.69 -27.06 -10.51
N TYR A 24 -2.30 -27.28 -9.35
CA TYR A 24 -1.85 -26.79 -8.06
C TYR A 24 -0.64 -27.60 -7.56
N SER A 25 0.44 -26.94 -7.19
CA SER A 25 1.53 -27.56 -6.41
C SER A 25 2.20 -26.51 -5.51
N ALA A 26 2.21 -26.82 -4.21
CA ALA A 26 2.81 -26.02 -3.16
C ALA A 26 4.34 -25.98 -3.33
N THR A 27 4.88 -24.79 -3.56
CA THR A 27 6.33 -24.59 -3.71
C THR A 27 6.98 -24.52 -2.33
N THR A 28 7.80 -25.52 -2.02
CA THR A 28 8.73 -25.51 -0.89
C THR A 28 9.83 -24.48 -1.14
N CYS A 29 10.00 -23.56 -0.21
CA CYS A 29 10.99 -22.48 -0.29
C CYS A 29 12.39 -23.03 -0.02
N SER A 30 13.28 -22.96 -1.02
CA SER A 30 14.70 -23.27 -0.88
C SER A 30 15.38 -22.26 0.04
N ILE A 31 15.92 -22.74 1.16
CA ILE A 31 16.71 -21.96 2.12
C ILE A 31 18.13 -21.79 1.56
N ARG A 32 18.56 -20.55 1.39
CA ARG A 32 19.96 -20.22 1.07
C ARG A 32 20.81 -20.37 2.34
N TYR A 33 21.87 -21.17 2.26
CA TYR A 33 22.89 -21.27 3.30
C TYR A 33 23.83 -20.05 3.23
N PHE A 34 24.03 -19.38 4.37
CA PHE A 34 25.06 -18.36 4.53
C PHE A 34 26.45 -19.02 4.64
N THR A 35 27.41 -18.41 3.96
CA THR A 35 28.84 -18.74 3.89
C THR A 35 29.52 -18.78 5.27
N SER A 36 30.21 -19.87 5.58
CA SER A 36 31.08 -20.01 6.76
C SER A 36 32.53 -19.65 6.41
N THR A 37 33.16 -18.84 7.25
CA THR A 37 34.60 -18.56 7.22
C THR A 37 35.41 -19.73 7.81
N PRO A 38 36.59 -20.10 7.27
CA PRO A 38 37.37 -21.22 7.79
C PRO A 38 38.16 -20.84 9.06
N ARG A 39 38.17 -21.73 10.06
CA ARG A 39 39.02 -21.63 11.25
C ARG A 39 40.48 -22.00 10.92
N ARG A 40 41.43 -21.19 11.41
CA ARG A 40 42.87 -21.47 11.44
C ARG A 40 43.17 -22.77 12.19
N ARG A 41 43.99 -23.64 11.58
CA ARG A 41 44.66 -24.76 12.25
C ARG A 41 45.93 -24.24 12.94
N HIS A 42 46.13 -24.61 14.19
CA HIS A 42 47.45 -24.61 14.81
C HIS A 42 47.76 -26.05 15.22
N ASP A 43 48.92 -26.52 14.75
CA ASP A 43 49.47 -27.84 14.98
C ASP A 43 49.98 -28.01 16.42
N GLY A 44 49.89 -29.24 16.93
CA GLY A 44 50.54 -29.71 18.15
C GLY A 44 50.30 -31.22 18.34
N PRO A 45 51.34 -32.06 18.49
CA PRO A 45 51.24 -33.52 18.35
C PRO A 45 51.06 -34.28 19.68
N THR A 46 50.68 -35.56 19.52
CA THR A 46 51.04 -36.76 20.32
C THR A 46 49.87 -37.50 20.97
N LEU A 47 49.85 -38.79 20.67
CA LEU A 47 48.92 -39.84 21.06
C LEU A 47 48.80 -40.02 22.58
N GLN A 48 47.58 -40.25 23.07
CA GLN A 48 47.27 -41.32 24.03
C GLN A 48 45.76 -41.65 24.03
N THR A 49 45.49 -42.92 24.28
CA THR A 49 44.26 -43.70 24.14
C THR A 49 43.22 -43.46 25.24
N GLY A 50 41.94 -43.44 24.84
CA GLY A 50 40.81 -43.96 25.62
C GLY A 50 40.15 -43.05 26.67
N SER A 51 38.99 -42.46 26.33
CA SER A 51 37.73 -42.41 27.11
C SER A 51 36.78 -41.33 26.55
N GLU A 52 35.50 -41.45 26.90
CA GLU A 52 34.26 -40.87 26.36
C GLU A 52 34.25 -39.37 25.91
N PRO A 53 33.38 -38.98 24.95
CA PRO A 53 33.29 -37.60 24.48
C PRO A 53 32.64 -36.67 25.51
N GLN A 54 33.44 -35.75 26.06
CA GLN A 54 33.05 -34.69 27.01
C GLN A 54 32.46 -33.42 26.35
N ASN A 55 31.57 -33.55 25.36
CA ASN A 55 30.95 -32.36 24.73
C ASN A 55 29.41 -32.39 24.80
N PRO A 56 28.76 -31.60 25.68
CA PRO A 56 27.30 -31.55 25.81
C PRO A 56 26.58 -30.87 24.63
N ILE A 57 27.30 -30.46 23.59
CA ILE A 57 26.76 -29.75 22.43
C ILE A 57 26.36 -30.72 21.32
N GLU A 58 27.06 -31.85 21.15
CA GLU A 58 26.68 -32.88 20.15
C GLU A 58 25.44 -33.68 20.59
N ALA A 59 25.23 -33.88 21.89
CA ALA A 59 24.05 -34.54 22.43
C ALA A 59 22.75 -33.71 22.28
N ALA A 60 22.86 -32.38 22.15
CA ALA A 60 21.69 -31.51 21.99
C ALA A 60 21.10 -31.50 20.56
N LEU A 61 21.85 -31.98 19.57
CA LEU A 61 21.41 -32.01 18.16
C LEU A 61 20.60 -33.28 17.82
N LEU A 62 20.72 -34.34 18.62
CA LEU A 62 20.01 -35.61 18.48
C LEU A 62 19.03 -35.74 19.65
N GLY A 63 17.85 -35.15 19.49
CA GLY A 63 16.86 -35.01 20.56
C GLY A 63 16.55 -36.31 21.31
N ALA A 64 17.16 -36.49 22.49
CA ALA A 64 16.67 -37.27 23.62
C ALA A 64 17.65 -37.15 24.80
N THR A 65 17.32 -36.34 25.80
CA THR A 65 17.40 -36.68 27.25
C THR A 65 16.98 -35.44 28.06
N PRO A 66 16.10 -35.60 29.07
CA PRO A 66 15.74 -34.48 29.94
C PRO A 66 16.91 -34.20 30.90
N LEU A 67 17.41 -32.97 30.89
CA LEU A 67 18.43 -32.51 31.84
C LEU A 67 17.85 -32.55 33.26
N THR A 68 18.23 -33.56 34.03
CA THR A 68 18.01 -33.65 35.47
C THR A 68 18.92 -32.66 36.18
N GLY A 69 18.42 -31.45 36.42
CA GLY A 69 19.21 -30.44 37.14
C GLY A 69 18.62 -29.03 37.22
N VAL A 70 17.32 -28.84 36.97
CA VAL A 70 16.62 -27.58 37.27
C VAL A 70 15.59 -27.92 38.34
N PRO A 71 15.46 -27.16 39.45
CA PRO A 71 14.31 -27.33 40.32
C PRO A 71 13.08 -26.99 39.48
N SER A 72 12.39 -28.01 38.97
CA SER A 72 11.12 -27.85 38.29
C SER A 72 10.17 -27.36 39.36
N LYS A 73 9.94 -26.05 39.41
CA LYS A 73 8.82 -25.50 40.16
C LYS A 73 7.59 -26.21 39.60
N ALA A 74 7.03 -27.14 40.36
CA ALA A 74 5.88 -27.91 39.93
C ALA A 74 4.73 -26.94 39.77
N TRP A 75 4.47 -26.50 38.54
CA TRP A 75 3.35 -25.62 38.24
C TRP A 75 2.06 -26.40 38.38
N THR A 76 1.04 -25.74 38.92
CA THR A 76 -0.28 -26.34 38.98
C THR A 76 -0.79 -26.62 37.56
N PRO A 77 -1.69 -27.60 37.37
CA PRO A 77 -2.31 -27.87 36.08
C PRO A 77 -2.94 -26.62 35.44
N GLU A 78 -3.49 -25.72 36.26
CA GLU A 78 -4.04 -24.41 35.83
C GLU A 78 -2.97 -23.44 35.32
N GLN A 79 -1.79 -23.40 35.96
CA GLN A 79 -0.67 -22.58 35.51
C GLN A 79 -0.09 -23.13 34.20
N MET A 80 0.02 -24.45 34.05
CA MET A 80 0.41 -25.11 32.80
C MET A 80 -0.59 -24.85 31.66
N ALA A 81 -1.89 -24.90 31.96
CA ALA A 81 -2.96 -24.55 31.01
C ALA A 81 -2.91 -23.06 30.61
N SER A 82 -2.59 -22.17 31.57
CA SER A 82 -2.38 -20.75 31.28
C SER A 82 -1.20 -20.54 30.34
N PHE A 83 -0.02 -21.10 30.60
CA PHE A 83 1.15 -20.94 29.72
C PHE A 83 0.96 -21.52 28.32
N THR A 84 0.06 -22.50 28.17
CA THR A 84 -0.27 -23.09 26.86
C THR A 84 -1.35 -22.33 26.10
N SER A 85 -2.00 -21.31 26.69
CA SER A 85 -3.05 -20.51 26.04
C SER A 85 -2.55 -19.72 24.81
N PRO A 86 -3.19 -19.82 23.64
CA PRO A 86 -2.86 -19.04 22.44
C PRO A 86 -2.84 -17.51 22.65
N GLU A 87 -3.53 -17.00 23.68
CA GLU A 87 -3.59 -15.56 23.99
C GLU A 87 -2.23 -14.98 24.39
N HIS A 88 -1.34 -15.83 24.93
CA HIS A 88 0.04 -15.46 25.21
C HIS A 88 0.94 -15.45 23.96
N GLY A 89 0.36 -15.58 22.76
CA GLY A 89 1.06 -15.41 21.49
C GLY A 89 1.76 -16.68 20.99
N SER A 90 2.94 -16.49 20.39
CA SER A 90 3.62 -17.57 19.66
C SER A 90 3.98 -18.77 20.53
N ARG A 91 4.12 -19.95 19.93
CA ARG A 91 4.60 -21.18 20.61
C ARG A 91 5.92 -20.96 21.34
N ARG A 92 6.85 -20.20 20.72
CA ARG A 92 8.13 -19.84 21.33
C ARG A 92 7.95 -18.97 22.58
N ARG A 93 7.05 -17.97 22.54
CA ARG A 93 6.76 -17.12 23.72
C ARG A 93 6.19 -17.94 24.86
N ARG A 94 5.27 -18.85 24.56
CA ARG A 94 4.68 -19.78 25.55
C ARG A 94 5.72 -20.68 26.21
N ALA A 95 6.56 -21.32 25.40
CA ALA A 95 7.64 -22.17 25.91
C ALA A 95 8.63 -21.38 26.77
N ALA A 96 9.04 -20.19 26.33
CA ALA A 96 9.95 -19.34 27.10
C ALA A 96 9.31 -18.83 28.40
N MET A 97 8.02 -18.48 28.41
CA MET A 97 7.32 -18.05 29.63
C MET A 97 7.25 -19.17 30.67
N ALA A 98 7.13 -20.42 30.23
CA ALA A 98 7.26 -21.57 31.10
C ALA A 98 8.72 -21.71 31.58
N THR A 99 9.67 -21.88 30.67
CA THR A 99 11.03 -22.30 31.06
C THR A 99 11.91 -21.21 31.68
N SER A 100 11.61 -19.94 31.47
CA SER A 100 12.42 -18.81 31.95
C SER A 100 11.80 -18.08 33.14
N GLY A 101 12.63 -17.35 33.90
CA GLY A 101 12.18 -16.54 35.02
C GLY A 101 11.34 -15.32 34.59
N ASN A 102 10.43 -14.89 35.46
CA ASN A 102 9.57 -13.71 35.23
C ASN A 102 10.32 -12.40 35.53
N ILE A 103 11.35 -12.08 34.73
CA ILE A 103 12.12 -10.84 34.83
C ILE A 103 11.67 -9.88 33.72
N PRO A 104 11.33 -8.62 34.02
CA PRO A 104 11.04 -7.62 32.99
C PRO A 104 12.19 -7.49 32.00
N PHE A 105 11.88 -7.33 30.71
CA PHE A 105 12.88 -7.24 29.64
C PHE A 105 13.96 -6.18 29.91
N GLU A 106 13.56 -5.07 30.50
CA GLU A 106 14.44 -3.97 30.89
C GLU A 106 15.43 -4.33 32.00
N GLN A 107 15.11 -5.28 32.86
CA GLN A 107 15.91 -5.66 34.04
C GLN A 107 16.84 -6.86 33.78
N LEU A 108 16.99 -7.28 32.52
CA LEU A 108 17.87 -8.39 32.17
C LEU A 108 19.34 -8.03 32.49
N PRO A 109 20.08 -8.86 33.24
CA PRO A 109 21.40 -8.52 33.77
C PRO A 109 22.53 -8.68 32.73
N TYR A 110 22.36 -8.05 31.57
CA TYR A 110 23.40 -7.97 30.53
C TYR A 110 24.12 -6.62 30.63
N GLN A 111 25.44 -6.64 30.84
CA GLN A 111 26.24 -5.43 31.11
C GLN A 111 26.06 -4.35 30.04
N CYS A 112 26.39 -4.64 28.78
CA CYS A 112 26.29 -3.68 27.67
C CYS A 112 24.86 -3.14 27.48
N PHE A 113 23.85 -3.98 27.73
CA PHE A 113 22.45 -3.57 27.66
C PHE A 113 22.08 -2.57 28.76
N GLN A 114 22.53 -2.79 30.00
CA GLN A 114 22.26 -1.87 31.11
C GLN A 114 23.04 -0.57 30.97
N GLU A 115 24.29 -0.62 30.54
CA GLU A 115 25.11 0.58 30.25
C GLU A 115 24.46 1.42 29.14
N ALA A 116 24.02 0.80 28.05
CA ALA A 116 23.29 1.49 26.99
C ALA A 116 21.98 2.11 27.50
N ARG A 117 21.22 1.39 28.33
CA ARG A 117 19.99 1.93 28.95
C ARG A 117 20.26 3.15 29.83
N LYS A 118 21.38 3.18 30.56
CA LYS A 118 21.78 4.34 31.36
C LYS A 118 22.00 5.57 30.46
N ILE A 119 22.73 5.42 29.36
CA ILE A 119 22.95 6.50 28.38
C ILE A 119 21.62 7.00 27.82
N LEU A 120 20.71 6.09 27.44
CA LEU A 120 19.39 6.47 26.92
C LEU A 120 18.50 7.16 27.96
N ALA A 121 18.60 6.76 29.24
CA ALA A 121 17.86 7.39 30.33
C ALA A 121 18.35 8.83 30.58
N GLU A 122 19.66 9.06 30.54
CA GLU A 122 20.27 10.39 30.63
C GLU A 122 19.83 11.27 29.44
N ASP A 123 19.95 10.77 28.21
CA ASP A 123 19.52 11.48 27.00
C ASP A 123 18.04 11.87 27.04
N ARG A 124 17.18 10.96 27.52
CA ARG A 124 15.74 11.18 27.70
C ARG A 124 15.47 12.26 28.73
N ALA A 125 16.18 12.25 29.87
CA ALA A 125 16.04 13.28 30.90
C ALA A 125 16.37 14.68 30.34
N GLU A 126 17.41 14.79 29.51
CA GLU A 126 17.72 16.03 28.81
C GLU A 126 16.61 16.48 27.85
N LYS A 127 16.02 15.56 27.07
CA LYS A 127 14.91 15.91 26.16
C LYS A 127 13.70 16.39 26.94
N ILE A 128 13.38 15.76 28.07
CA ILE A 128 12.29 16.20 28.95
C ILE A 128 12.56 17.59 29.51
N ALA A 129 13.78 17.87 29.96
CA ALA A 129 14.17 19.21 30.41
C ALA A 129 14.01 20.26 29.28
N LYS A 130 14.40 19.93 28.05
CA LYS A 130 14.22 20.78 26.87
C LYS A 130 12.73 20.98 26.54
N ILE A 131 11.89 19.96 26.67
CA ILE A 131 10.43 20.08 26.51
C ILE A 131 9.86 21.05 27.55
N ALA A 132 10.23 20.93 28.82
CA ALA A 132 9.76 21.84 29.86
C ALA A 132 10.18 23.29 29.57
N ALA A 133 11.45 23.51 29.21
CA ALA A 133 11.97 24.83 28.86
C ALA A 133 11.26 25.44 27.63
N THR A 134 10.98 24.63 26.60
CA THR A 134 10.28 25.10 25.39
C THR A 134 8.80 25.36 25.65
N MET A 135 8.14 24.58 26.50
CA MET A 135 6.77 24.84 26.94
C MET A 135 6.67 26.16 27.73
N ILE A 136 7.64 26.48 28.58
CA ILE A 136 7.73 27.78 29.25
C ILE A 136 7.88 28.91 28.20
N LYS A 137 8.74 28.72 27.19
CA LYS A 137 8.88 29.68 26.08
C LYS A 137 7.60 29.86 25.29
N ILE A 138 6.81 28.81 25.07
CA ILE A 138 5.49 28.88 24.42
C ILE A 138 4.56 29.75 25.25
N LYS A 139 4.37 29.45 26.54
CA LYS A 139 3.51 30.23 27.44
C LYS A 139 3.92 31.71 27.48
N HIS A 140 5.21 31.97 27.57
CA HIS A 140 5.75 33.34 27.56
C HIS A 140 5.55 34.06 26.22
N THR A 141 5.57 33.33 25.09
CA THR A 141 5.31 33.91 23.77
C THR A 141 3.82 34.15 23.56
N GLU A 142 2.96 33.28 24.10
CA GLU A 142 1.50 33.43 24.07
C GLU A 142 1.04 34.67 24.86
N SER A 143 1.64 34.91 26.04
CA SER A 143 1.31 36.05 26.90
C SER A 143 1.76 37.42 26.38
N LYS A 144 2.67 37.47 25.39
CA LYS A 144 3.13 38.73 24.79
C LYS A 144 2.16 39.21 23.72
N ASP A 145 1.91 40.51 23.68
CA ASP A 145 1.09 41.12 22.63
C ASP A 145 1.77 41.08 21.27
N ALA A 146 0.93 41.02 20.23
CA ALA A 146 1.36 40.94 18.83
C ALA A 146 2.20 42.15 18.39
N SER A 147 1.94 43.33 18.98
CA SER A 147 2.64 44.59 18.69
C SER A 147 4.13 44.56 19.05
N GLN A 148 4.53 43.70 19.98
CA GLN A 148 5.94 43.56 20.37
C GLN A 148 6.77 42.82 19.31
N PHE A 149 6.13 42.16 18.35
CA PHE A 149 6.81 41.46 17.28
C PHE A 149 6.87 42.36 16.03
N ARG A 150 8.07 42.50 15.45
CA ARG A 150 8.32 43.31 14.24
C ARG A 150 7.43 42.93 13.05
N GLY A 151 6.92 41.70 13.00
CA GLY A 151 5.99 41.19 11.97
C GLY A 151 4.57 40.94 12.49
N GLY A 152 4.18 41.59 13.58
CA GLY A 152 2.84 41.52 14.17
C GLY A 152 2.39 40.11 14.53
N GLU A 153 1.08 39.88 14.40
CA GLU A 153 0.42 38.62 14.76
C GLU A 153 0.91 37.43 13.91
N HIS A 154 1.16 37.65 12.62
CA HIS A 154 1.64 36.59 11.73
C HIS A 154 2.99 36.02 12.21
N TYR A 155 3.92 36.88 12.62
CA TYR A 155 5.22 36.44 13.14
C TYR A 155 5.09 35.72 14.49
N LYS A 156 4.20 36.21 15.38
CA LYS A 156 3.88 35.55 16.64
C LYS A 156 3.36 34.13 16.39
N GLN A 157 2.37 33.96 15.52
CA GLN A 157 1.79 32.65 15.18
C GLN A 157 2.81 31.72 14.54
N LYS A 158 3.64 32.22 13.61
CA LYS A 158 4.72 31.44 13.01
C LYS A 158 5.73 30.95 14.06
N ARG A 159 6.11 31.79 15.01
CA ARG A 159 7.00 31.42 16.11
C ARG A 159 6.37 30.39 17.04
N LEU A 160 5.09 30.53 17.37
CA LEU A 160 4.35 29.55 18.17
C LEU A 160 4.25 28.21 17.45
N ALA A 161 3.95 28.21 16.16
CA ALA A 161 3.91 27.00 15.34
C ALA A 161 5.27 26.28 15.33
N ALA A 162 6.37 27.01 15.15
CA ALA A 162 7.72 26.45 15.20
C ALA A 162 8.07 25.85 16.56
N LEU A 163 7.75 26.55 17.67
CA LEU A 163 7.98 26.03 19.02
C LEU A 163 7.13 24.78 19.31
N ARG A 164 5.87 24.76 18.87
CA ARG A 164 4.98 23.59 19.02
C ARG A 164 5.48 22.40 18.20
N ALA A 165 5.93 22.61 16.97
CA ALA A 165 6.53 21.57 16.14
C ALA A 165 7.80 21.00 16.78
N TYR A 166 8.67 21.87 17.32
CA TYR A 166 9.89 21.45 18.02
C TYR A 166 9.59 20.64 19.28
N VAL A 167 8.56 21.01 20.05
CA VAL A 167 8.09 20.21 21.19
C VAL A 167 7.61 18.83 20.74
N ASP A 168 6.85 18.73 19.64
CA ASP A 168 6.36 17.45 19.14
C ASP A 168 7.51 16.57 18.62
N GLU A 169 8.55 17.15 18.00
CA GLU A 169 9.80 16.46 17.64
C GLU A 169 10.53 15.93 18.89
N LEU A 170 10.72 16.78 19.91
CA LEU A 170 11.39 16.37 21.15
C LEU A 170 10.65 15.24 21.88
N LYS A 171 9.30 15.23 21.84
CA LYS A 171 8.51 14.12 22.40
C LYS A 171 8.79 12.81 21.66
N VAL A 172 8.96 12.85 20.34
CA VAL A 172 9.34 11.67 19.56
C VAL A 172 10.75 11.23 19.95
N LEU A 173 11.73 12.14 19.95
CA LEU A 173 13.13 11.84 20.27
C LEU A 173 13.33 11.31 21.70
N ALA A 174 12.49 11.73 22.66
CA ALA A 174 12.57 11.26 24.04
C ALA A 174 12.27 9.76 24.19
N ASP A 175 11.38 9.20 23.36
CA ASP A 175 10.91 7.82 23.50
C ASP A 175 11.25 6.93 22.29
N ILE A 176 11.82 7.47 21.20
CA ILE A 176 12.15 6.71 19.97
C ILE A 176 13.16 5.58 20.22
N ASN A 177 14.07 5.79 21.17
CA ASN A 177 15.12 4.85 21.53
C ASN A 177 14.69 3.88 22.65
N ASP A 178 13.47 3.98 23.18
CA ASP A 178 12.97 3.05 24.19
C ASP A 178 12.73 1.65 23.55
N PRO A 179 13.43 0.60 24.01
CA PRO A 179 13.23 -0.76 23.50
C PRO A 179 11.79 -1.27 23.66
N MET A 180 11.08 -0.88 24.72
CA MET A 180 9.71 -1.29 24.97
C MET A 180 8.71 -0.57 24.07
N VAL A 181 9.00 0.67 23.67
CA VAL A 181 8.20 1.38 22.66
C VAL A 181 8.34 0.68 21.31
N LYS A 182 9.56 0.39 20.87
CA LYS A 182 9.81 -0.34 19.63
C LYS A 182 9.11 -1.70 19.61
N ARG A 183 9.24 -2.48 20.68
CA ARG A 183 8.55 -3.77 20.82
C ARG A 183 7.03 -3.63 20.72
N ARG A 184 6.43 -2.69 21.46
CA ARG A 184 4.97 -2.45 21.42
C ARG A 184 4.49 -2.07 20.02
N PHE A 185 5.28 -1.26 19.30
CA PHE A 185 5.00 -0.89 17.92
C PHE A 185 5.05 -2.09 16.98
N GLU A 186 6.12 -2.89 17.03
CA GLU A 186 6.30 -4.08 16.19
C GLU A 186 5.24 -5.16 16.47
N ASP A 187 4.80 -5.30 17.73
CA ASP A 187 3.72 -6.17 18.15
C ASP A 187 2.31 -5.67 17.71
N GLY A 188 2.22 -4.45 17.15
CA GLY A 188 0.94 -3.84 16.73
C GLY A 188 0.07 -3.34 17.89
N LYS A 189 0.64 -3.20 19.10
CA LYS A 189 -0.02 -2.71 20.32
C LYS A 189 0.38 -1.27 20.67
N GLY A 190 0.90 -0.54 19.69
CA GLY A 190 1.26 0.87 19.84
C GLY A 190 0.02 1.75 19.94
N ASP A 191 0.08 2.74 20.82
CA ASP A 191 -1.00 3.71 21.00
C ASP A 191 -0.85 4.88 20.03
N MET A 192 -1.67 4.90 18.98
CA MET A 192 -1.60 5.91 17.92
C MET A 192 -2.01 7.32 18.36
N THR A 193 -2.49 7.51 19.59
CA THR A 193 -2.66 8.87 20.15
C THR A 193 -1.31 9.54 20.40
N LYS A 194 -0.27 8.75 20.74
CA LYS A 194 1.07 9.25 21.07
C LYS A 194 1.89 9.52 19.80
N PRO A 195 2.65 10.63 19.74
CA PRO A 195 3.43 10.99 18.56
C PRO A 195 4.43 9.93 18.10
N VAL A 196 5.08 9.23 19.05
CA VAL A 196 6.16 8.29 18.76
C VAL A 196 5.68 7.11 17.91
N TYR A 197 4.51 6.56 18.23
CA TYR A 197 3.94 5.45 17.47
C TYR A 197 3.48 5.87 16.08
N ARG A 198 2.91 7.08 15.94
CA ARG A 198 2.56 7.63 14.64
C ARG A 198 3.78 7.85 13.76
N TYR A 199 4.85 8.42 14.32
CA TYR A 199 6.12 8.61 13.60
C TYR A 199 6.75 7.28 13.16
N LEU A 200 6.75 6.27 14.04
CA LEU A 200 7.22 4.93 13.68
C LEU A 200 6.37 4.29 12.57
N ALA A 201 5.05 4.47 12.61
CA ALA A 201 4.13 3.99 11.58
C ALA A 201 4.38 4.67 10.23
N GLU A 202 4.52 5.99 10.23
CA GLU A 202 4.83 6.81 9.05
C GLU A 202 6.17 6.41 8.44
N LYS A 203 7.21 6.26 9.27
CA LYS A 203 8.54 5.80 8.83
C LYS A 203 8.48 4.39 8.22
N LYS A 204 7.72 3.47 8.81
CA LYS A 204 7.52 2.11 8.28
C LYS A 204 6.79 2.15 6.93
N TRP A 205 5.79 3.00 6.80
CA TRP A 205 5.02 3.17 5.56
C TRP A 205 5.88 3.76 4.43
N HIS A 206 6.66 4.81 4.71
CA HIS A 206 7.59 5.40 3.74
C HIS A 206 8.72 4.45 3.30
N ALA A 207 9.07 3.46 4.13
CA ALA A 207 10.10 2.50 3.80
C ALA A 207 9.75 1.69 2.52
N MET A 208 8.48 1.32 2.34
CA MET A 208 8.03 0.44 1.25
C MET A 208 6.69 0.82 0.64
N GLU A 209 5.61 0.82 1.43
CA GLU A 209 4.23 0.89 0.92
C GLU A 209 3.94 2.22 0.20
N HIS A 210 4.42 3.34 0.74
CA HIS A 210 4.36 4.64 0.08
C HIS A 210 5.03 4.61 -1.30
N LYS A 211 6.20 3.96 -1.43
CA LYS A 211 6.93 3.86 -2.70
C LYS A 211 6.17 3.03 -3.73
N ILE A 212 5.51 1.96 -3.28
CA ILE A 212 4.64 1.15 -4.15
C ILE A 212 3.48 1.99 -4.66
N ILE A 213 2.76 2.70 -3.77
CA ILE A 213 1.65 3.55 -4.19
C ILE A 213 2.11 4.68 -5.12
N THR A 214 3.21 5.35 -4.79
CA THR A 214 3.78 6.41 -5.64
C THR A 214 4.14 5.88 -7.03
N GLN A 215 4.75 4.70 -7.11
CA GLN A 215 5.04 4.04 -8.39
C GLN A 215 3.75 3.78 -9.17
N ARG A 216 2.68 3.32 -8.51
CA ARG A 216 1.39 3.00 -9.16
C ARG A 216 0.69 4.26 -9.66
N ILE A 217 0.71 5.35 -8.90
CA ILE A 217 0.18 6.66 -9.31
C ILE A 217 0.82 7.12 -10.63
N HIS A 218 2.14 7.02 -10.74
CA HIS A 218 2.85 7.42 -11.97
C HIS A 218 2.69 6.39 -13.11
N GLN A 219 2.85 5.11 -12.82
CA GLN A 219 2.77 4.03 -13.83
C GLN A 219 1.40 3.98 -14.50
N PHE A 220 0.34 4.18 -13.71
CA PHE A 220 -1.04 4.20 -14.20
C PHE A 220 -1.54 5.60 -14.51
N HIS A 221 -0.67 6.60 -14.70
CA HIS A 221 -1.03 7.95 -15.14
C HIS A 221 -2.16 8.61 -14.34
N ILE A 222 -2.34 8.22 -13.06
CA ILE A 222 -3.31 8.85 -12.17
C ILE A 222 -3.01 10.35 -12.06
N VAL A 223 -1.71 10.65 -12.02
CA VAL A 223 -1.16 11.95 -12.38
C VAL A 223 -0.55 11.80 -13.79
N PRO A 224 -1.00 12.58 -14.80
CA PRO A 224 -1.83 13.77 -14.71
C PRO A 224 -3.34 13.57 -14.96
N ASP A 225 -3.82 12.37 -15.30
CA ASP A 225 -5.18 12.17 -15.85
C ASP A 225 -6.29 12.63 -14.90
N ILE A 226 -6.18 12.29 -13.61
CA ILE A 226 -7.21 12.58 -12.60
C ILE A 226 -6.85 13.85 -11.81
N LEU A 227 -5.59 13.96 -11.38
CA LEU A 227 -5.08 15.08 -10.62
C LEU A 227 -3.77 15.59 -11.23
N PRO A 228 -3.55 16.91 -11.28
CA PRO A 228 -2.33 17.48 -11.86
C PRO A 228 -1.08 17.21 -11.02
N LYS A 229 -1.24 17.16 -9.69
CA LYS A 229 -0.22 16.79 -8.72
C LYS A 229 -0.91 16.06 -7.57
N PHE A 230 -0.30 14.99 -7.10
CA PHE A 230 -0.79 14.26 -5.94
C PHE A 230 0.34 13.47 -5.28
N GLU A 231 0.46 13.62 -3.96
CA GLU A 231 1.36 12.87 -3.09
C GLU A 231 0.54 12.38 -1.90
N PRO A 232 0.43 11.06 -1.69
CA PRO A 232 -0.37 10.53 -0.58
C PRO A 232 0.33 10.82 0.76
N THR A 233 -0.46 11.20 1.76
CA THR A 233 -0.03 11.42 3.15
C THR A 233 -0.65 10.42 4.12
N VAL A 234 -1.61 9.61 3.66
CA VAL A 234 -2.34 8.61 4.45
C VAL A 234 -2.16 7.24 3.82
N ASP A 235 -1.87 6.21 4.63
CA ASP A 235 -1.84 4.83 4.16
C ASP A 235 -3.26 4.32 3.93
N LEU A 236 -3.50 3.71 2.77
CA LEU A 236 -4.79 3.19 2.36
C LEU A 236 -4.63 1.79 1.78
N LYS A 237 -5.29 0.80 2.39
CA LYS A 237 -5.30 -0.60 1.94
C LYS A 237 -6.72 -1.06 1.73
N LEU A 238 -6.94 -1.76 0.62
CA LEU A 238 -8.24 -2.28 0.24
C LEU A 238 -8.30 -3.77 0.51
N SER A 239 -9.46 -4.25 0.94
CA SER A 239 -9.78 -5.67 0.98
C SER A 239 -11.20 -5.92 0.48
N PHE A 240 -11.37 -6.98 -0.28
CA PHE A 240 -12.68 -7.46 -0.72
C PHE A 240 -12.91 -8.83 -0.11
N ARG A 241 -14.07 -9.04 0.52
CA ARG A 241 -14.42 -10.31 1.21
C ARG A 241 -13.31 -10.81 2.15
N SER A 242 -12.67 -9.89 2.87
CA SER A 242 -11.53 -10.13 3.78
C SER A 242 -10.19 -10.47 3.11
N TYR A 243 -10.11 -10.51 1.79
CA TYR A 243 -8.85 -10.70 1.06
C TYR A 243 -8.19 -9.35 0.79
N PRO A 244 -6.95 -9.11 1.26
CA PRO A 244 -6.23 -7.88 0.97
C PRO A 244 -5.83 -7.84 -0.50
N VAL A 245 -6.05 -6.68 -1.12
CA VAL A 245 -5.76 -6.45 -2.55
C VAL A 245 -4.48 -5.65 -2.70
N GLN A 246 -3.63 -6.08 -3.63
CA GLN A 246 -2.43 -5.34 -3.99
C GLN A 246 -2.79 -4.12 -4.85
N PRO A 247 -2.14 -2.96 -4.64
CA PRO A 247 -2.41 -1.76 -5.43
C PRO A 247 -2.20 -2.00 -6.93
N GLY A 248 -3.26 -1.76 -7.69
CA GLY A 248 -3.31 -1.97 -9.13
C GLY A 248 -3.52 -3.43 -9.54
N ALA A 249 -3.92 -4.35 -8.67
CA ALA A 249 -4.30 -5.70 -9.11
C ALA A 249 -5.53 -5.67 -10.03
N ILE A 250 -5.62 -6.60 -10.98
CA ILE A 250 -6.85 -6.85 -11.74
C ILE A 250 -7.71 -7.79 -10.89
N LEU A 251 -8.96 -7.43 -10.66
CA LEU A 251 -9.91 -8.21 -9.85
C LEU A 251 -11.08 -8.69 -10.71
N ASP A 252 -11.60 -9.85 -10.35
CA ASP A 252 -12.82 -10.44 -10.90
C ASP A 252 -14.05 -9.59 -10.52
N SER A 253 -14.97 -9.44 -11.46
CA SER A 253 -16.24 -8.73 -11.27
C SER A 253 -17.06 -9.34 -10.13
N ALA A 254 -17.04 -10.66 -9.97
CA ALA A 254 -17.73 -11.34 -8.87
C ALA A 254 -17.13 -10.97 -7.48
N MET A 255 -15.81 -10.75 -7.41
CA MET A 255 -15.15 -10.35 -6.17
C MET A 255 -15.45 -8.90 -5.79
N THR A 256 -15.52 -8.02 -6.79
CA THR A 256 -15.74 -6.58 -6.64
C THR A 256 -17.21 -6.15 -6.65
N GLU A 257 -18.13 -7.10 -6.82
CA GLU A 257 -19.56 -6.87 -6.69
C GLU A 257 -19.94 -6.25 -5.34
N VAL A 258 -19.28 -6.67 -4.26
CA VAL A 258 -19.51 -6.13 -2.92
C VAL A 258 -18.56 -4.98 -2.59
N PRO A 259 -19.00 -3.98 -1.81
CA PRO A 259 -18.16 -2.86 -1.44
C PRO A 259 -16.93 -3.31 -0.62
N PRO A 260 -15.74 -2.72 -0.87
CA PRO A 260 -14.53 -3.08 -0.16
C PRO A 260 -14.59 -2.64 1.31
N ALA A 261 -13.71 -3.25 2.10
CA ALA A 261 -13.28 -2.70 3.36
C ALA A 261 -11.93 -1.99 3.19
N ILE A 262 -11.80 -0.88 3.88
CA ILE A 262 -10.66 0.01 3.82
C ILE A 262 -9.94 -0.06 5.16
N ARG A 263 -8.65 -0.34 5.11
CA ARG A 263 -7.75 -0.12 6.23
C ARG A 263 -6.99 1.17 5.97
N MET A 264 -7.24 2.17 6.82
CA MET A 264 -6.68 3.51 6.67
C MET A 264 -5.87 3.87 7.91
N GLN A 265 -4.69 4.47 7.71
CA GLN A 265 -3.86 4.96 8.81
C GLN A 265 -3.40 6.38 8.55
N VAL A 266 -3.78 7.27 9.47
CA VAL A 266 -3.37 8.67 9.51
C VAL A 266 -2.19 8.84 10.48
N PHE A 267 -1.21 9.68 10.13
CA PHE A 267 0.04 9.84 10.89
C PHE A 267 0.10 11.13 11.72
N ASP A 268 -0.77 12.10 11.45
CA ASP A 268 -0.89 13.31 12.22
C ASP A 268 -1.98 13.20 13.31
N LYS A 269 -2.03 14.21 14.18
CA LYS A 269 -2.91 14.21 15.37
C LYS A 269 -4.27 14.81 15.07
N GLY A 270 -5.25 14.45 15.90
CA GLY A 270 -6.58 15.06 15.89
C GLY A 270 -7.59 14.31 15.02
N GLY A 271 -8.87 14.51 15.35
CA GLY A 271 -9.99 14.02 14.56
C GLY A 271 -10.28 14.95 13.38
N ARG A 272 -10.71 14.38 12.27
CA ARG A 272 -11.10 15.11 11.06
C ARG A 272 -12.22 14.39 10.33
N LEU A 273 -12.89 15.08 9.43
CA LEU A 273 -13.86 14.47 8.54
C LEU A 273 -13.19 14.14 7.21
N MET A 274 -13.50 12.96 6.70
CA MET A 274 -12.99 12.43 5.44
C MET A 274 -14.13 12.19 4.46
N THR A 275 -13.81 12.32 3.18
CA THR A 275 -14.68 11.99 2.05
C THR A 275 -13.98 10.90 1.24
N ILE A 276 -14.70 9.84 0.89
CA ILE A 276 -14.17 8.71 0.12
C ILE A 276 -14.88 8.70 -1.23
N ALA A 277 -14.10 8.68 -2.31
CA ALA A 277 -14.61 8.62 -3.67
C ALA A 277 -13.94 7.48 -4.44
N VAL A 278 -14.74 6.66 -5.11
CA VAL A 278 -14.26 5.61 -6.02
C VAL A 278 -14.68 5.97 -7.43
N ILE A 279 -13.71 6.11 -8.32
CA ILE A 279 -13.93 6.60 -9.68
C ILE A 279 -13.26 5.66 -10.69
N ASP A 280 -14.02 5.31 -11.71
CA ASP A 280 -13.54 4.68 -12.94
C ASP A 280 -13.18 5.79 -13.93
N SER A 281 -11.92 5.84 -14.35
CA SER A 281 -11.42 6.87 -15.27
C SER A 281 -11.49 6.47 -16.75
N ASP A 282 -11.81 5.21 -17.06
CA ASP A 282 -11.58 4.62 -18.37
C ASP A 282 -12.88 4.09 -18.98
N VAL A 283 -14.01 4.75 -18.70
CA VAL A 283 -15.30 4.36 -19.29
C VAL A 283 -15.32 4.78 -20.76
N PRO A 284 -15.42 3.83 -21.71
CA PRO A 284 -15.36 4.16 -23.13
C PRO A 284 -16.58 4.98 -23.57
N ASP A 285 -16.33 6.05 -24.32
CA ASP A 285 -17.34 6.86 -24.98
C ASP A 285 -17.21 6.76 -26.49
N ALA A 286 -18.04 5.92 -27.10
CA ALA A 286 -18.00 5.66 -28.54
C ALA A 286 -18.37 6.92 -29.37
N GLU A 287 -19.20 7.81 -28.83
CA GLU A 287 -19.66 9.01 -29.53
C GLU A 287 -18.56 10.06 -29.66
N SER A 288 -17.77 10.27 -28.59
CA SER A 288 -16.69 11.26 -28.58
C SER A 288 -15.31 10.69 -28.95
N ASP A 289 -15.22 9.41 -29.30
CA ASP A 289 -13.96 8.66 -29.49
C ASP A 289 -12.97 8.89 -28.34
N GLY A 290 -13.45 8.73 -27.09
CA GLY A 290 -12.69 9.07 -25.90
C GLY A 290 -13.10 8.25 -24.67
N PHE A 291 -12.64 8.71 -23.51
CA PHE A 291 -13.00 8.13 -22.21
C PHE A 291 -13.70 9.16 -21.33
N LYS A 292 -14.68 8.67 -20.57
CA LYS A 292 -15.43 9.41 -19.56
C LYS A 292 -15.11 8.86 -18.18
N TRP A 293 -15.48 9.63 -17.16
CA TRP A 293 -15.39 9.20 -15.77
C TRP A 293 -16.74 8.71 -15.26
N ARG A 294 -16.70 7.77 -14.32
CA ARG A 294 -17.90 7.29 -13.61
C ARG A 294 -17.60 7.12 -12.14
N CYS A 295 -18.49 7.65 -11.29
CA CYS A 295 -18.43 7.40 -9.86
C CYS A 295 -19.01 6.02 -9.55
N HIS A 296 -18.26 5.21 -8.82
CA HIS A 296 -18.74 3.95 -8.28
C HIS A 296 -19.15 4.04 -6.82
N PHE A 297 -18.66 5.04 -6.09
CA PHE A 297 -19.00 5.26 -4.68
C PHE A 297 -18.60 6.66 -4.24
N LEU A 298 -19.46 7.31 -3.47
CA LEU A 298 -19.16 8.60 -2.84
C LEU A 298 -19.80 8.66 -1.45
N ALA A 299 -18.97 8.86 -0.43
CA ALA A 299 -19.42 9.12 0.93
C ALA A 299 -18.62 10.25 1.57
N ALA A 300 -19.29 11.08 2.36
CA ALA A 300 -18.73 12.26 3.02
C ALA A 300 -18.93 12.19 4.54
N ASN A 301 -18.32 13.16 5.25
CA ASN A 301 -18.51 13.40 6.68
C ASN A 301 -18.12 12.21 7.56
N ILE A 302 -17.12 11.43 7.14
CA ILE A 302 -16.67 10.25 7.87
C ILE A 302 -15.64 10.69 8.93
N PRO A 303 -15.96 10.61 10.24
CA PRO A 303 -15.03 11.02 11.28
C PRO A 303 -13.89 10.02 11.42
N TRP A 304 -12.67 10.50 11.25
CA TRP A 304 -11.46 9.71 11.35
C TRP A 304 -10.44 10.32 12.30
N ASP A 305 -9.74 9.44 13.01
CA ASP A 305 -8.68 9.76 13.96
C ASP A 305 -7.58 8.69 13.83
N PRO A 306 -6.36 8.94 14.32
CA PRO A 306 -5.25 8.01 14.10
C PRO A 306 -5.40 6.66 14.81
N THR A 307 -6.37 6.50 15.74
CA THR A 307 -6.62 5.23 16.42
C THR A 307 -7.55 4.30 15.64
N LYS A 308 -8.42 4.86 14.78
CA LYS A 308 -9.23 4.07 13.85
C LYS A 308 -8.36 3.49 12.75
N THR A 309 -8.58 2.20 12.47
CA THR A 309 -7.79 1.45 11.49
C THR A 309 -8.61 0.86 10.36
N HIS A 310 -9.89 0.56 10.57
CA HIS A 310 -10.70 -0.20 9.63
C HIS A 310 -12.09 0.40 9.43
N LEU A 311 -12.52 0.48 8.17
CA LEU A 311 -13.84 0.96 7.77
C LEU A 311 -14.37 0.08 6.64
N ALA A 312 -15.49 -0.62 6.87
CA ALA A 312 -16.19 -1.29 5.77
C ALA A 312 -17.14 -0.29 5.12
N LEU A 313 -17.04 -0.07 3.80
CA LEU A 313 -17.85 0.96 3.13
C LEU A 313 -19.36 0.70 3.25
N ARG A 314 -19.79 -0.56 3.27
CA ARG A 314 -21.18 -0.98 3.54
C ARG A 314 -21.75 -0.53 4.89
N HIS A 315 -20.90 -0.16 5.85
CA HIS A 315 -21.34 0.21 7.20
C HIS A 315 -21.55 1.73 7.34
N ILE A 316 -21.13 2.54 6.38
CA ILE A 316 -21.30 4.00 6.42
C ILE A 316 -22.80 4.32 6.35
N GLY A 317 -23.27 5.19 7.26
CA GLY A 317 -24.69 5.56 7.40
C GLY A 317 -25.56 4.52 8.14
N VAL A 318 -25.01 3.35 8.48
CA VAL A 318 -25.75 2.29 9.20
C VAL A 318 -25.13 2.00 10.57
N ARG A 319 -23.82 1.75 10.61
CA ARG A 319 -23.05 1.45 11.84
C ARG A 319 -21.90 2.41 12.06
N ALA A 320 -21.36 2.98 11.00
CA ALA A 320 -20.33 4.00 11.03
C ALA A 320 -20.93 5.34 10.64
N GLU A 321 -20.53 6.40 11.34
CA GLU A 321 -20.90 7.77 11.01
C GLU A 321 -20.38 8.17 9.62
N GLY A 322 -21.16 8.97 8.92
CA GLY A 322 -20.89 9.45 7.57
C GLY A 322 -22.10 9.26 6.67
N ASP A 323 -22.09 10.04 5.59
CA ASP A 323 -23.23 10.18 4.71
C ASP A 323 -22.90 9.64 3.32
N VAL A 324 -23.72 8.72 2.83
CA VAL A 324 -23.56 8.14 1.49
C VAL A 324 -24.32 8.99 0.49
N ALA A 325 -23.59 9.60 -0.44
CA ALA A 325 -24.17 10.34 -1.56
C ALA A 325 -24.44 9.39 -2.74
N VAL A 326 -23.44 8.60 -3.15
CA VAL A 326 -23.55 7.61 -4.23
C VAL A 326 -23.26 6.23 -3.65
N PRO A 327 -24.24 5.29 -3.66
CA PRO A 327 -24.04 3.95 -3.14
C PRO A 327 -23.06 3.16 -4.01
N TRP A 328 -22.58 2.02 -3.51
CA TRP A 328 -21.63 1.19 -4.24
C TRP A 328 -22.26 0.63 -5.52
N LEU A 329 -21.72 1.04 -6.65
CA LEU A 329 -21.96 0.45 -7.95
C LEU A 329 -20.86 -0.58 -8.23
N PRO A 330 -21.19 -1.86 -8.45
CA PRO A 330 -20.22 -2.86 -8.87
C PRO A 330 -19.37 -2.37 -10.05
N PRO A 331 -18.03 -2.47 -9.98
CA PRO A 331 -17.17 -2.21 -11.12
C PRO A 331 -17.47 -3.17 -12.28
N TYR A 332 -17.51 -2.63 -13.50
CA TYR A 332 -17.70 -3.40 -14.72
C TYR A 332 -16.96 -2.73 -15.89
N SER A 333 -16.53 -3.56 -16.83
CA SER A 333 -15.85 -3.16 -18.07
C SER A 333 -16.53 -3.90 -19.21
N GLN A 334 -16.77 -3.24 -20.36
CA GLN A 334 -17.45 -3.86 -21.50
C GLN A 334 -16.50 -4.80 -22.27
N LEU A 335 -17.06 -5.77 -23.00
CA LEU A 335 -16.23 -6.72 -23.74
C LEU A 335 -15.39 -5.99 -24.80
N GLY A 336 -14.10 -6.27 -24.84
CA GLY A 336 -13.17 -5.69 -25.81
C GLY A 336 -12.65 -4.28 -25.46
N SER A 337 -13.16 -3.64 -24.40
CA SER A 337 -12.51 -2.45 -23.83
C SER A 337 -11.19 -2.84 -23.13
N PRO A 338 -10.22 -1.91 -22.99
CA PRO A 338 -9.05 -2.16 -22.15
C PRO A 338 -9.45 -2.34 -20.68
N TYR A 339 -8.49 -2.63 -19.81
CA TYR A 339 -8.78 -2.62 -18.37
C TYR A 339 -9.21 -1.23 -17.89
N HIS A 340 -10.12 -1.19 -16.94
CA HIS A 340 -10.57 0.05 -16.31
C HIS A 340 -9.81 0.28 -15.00
N ARG A 341 -9.34 1.51 -14.76
CA ARG A 341 -8.67 1.92 -13.52
C ARG A 341 -9.71 2.42 -12.50
N LEU A 342 -9.93 1.63 -11.45
CA LEU A 342 -10.77 2.02 -10.33
C LEU A 342 -9.91 2.66 -9.25
N SER A 343 -9.96 3.99 -9.22
CA SER A 343 -9.20 4.84 -8.32
C SER A 343 -9.98 5.14 -7.07
N VAL A 344 -9.44 4.75 -5.91
CA VAL A 344 -10.03 5.01 -4.59
C VAL A 344 -9.28 6.17 -3.96
N PHE A 345 -9.93 7.32 -3.86
CA PHE A 345 -9.41 8.51 -3.21
C PHE A 345 -10.03 8.70 -1.83
N VAL A 346 -9.19 9.11 -0.88
CA VAL A 346 -9.63 9.69 0.39
C VAL A 346 -9.23 11.15 0.39
N LEU A 347 -10.22 12.01 0.59
CA LEU A 347 -10.06 13.45 0.67
C LEU A 347 -10.38 13.93 2.08
N GLN A 348 -9.53 14.80 2.61
CA GLN A 348 -9.72 15.45 3.88
C GLN A 348 -10.60 16.70 3.72
N GLN A 349 -11.59 16.85 4.58
CA GLN A 349 -12.41 18.05 4.68
C GLN A 349 -11.73 19.11 5.56
N LYS A 350 -12.09 20.38 5.39
CA LYS A 350 -11.59 21.44 6.25
C LYS A 350 -12.09 21.26 7.68
N PRO A 351 -11.29 21.64 8.70
CA PRO A 351 -11.69 21.49 10.09
C PRO A 351 -12.98 22.25 10.41
N GLY A 352 -13.97 21.57 11.00
CA GLY A 352 -15.25 22.16 11.42
C GLY A 352 -16.27 22.39 10.30
N GLU A 353 -15.94 22.02 9.07
CA GLU A 353 -16.84 22.10 7.92
C GLU A 353 -17.42 20.71 7.63
N THR A 354 -18.75 20.63 7.50
CA THR A 354 -19.44 19.42 7.07
C THR A 354 -19.96 19.65 5.65
N LEU A 355 -19.94 18.61 4.82
CA LEU A 355 -20.46 18.69 3.46
C LEU A 355 -21.95 18.43 3.43
N ASP A 356 -22.67 19.24 2.65
CA ASP A 356 -24.06 18.98 2.35
C ASP A 356 -24.19 17.83 1.34
N VAL A 357 -24.80 16.75 1.80
CA VAL A 357 -24.99 15.51 1.05
C VAL A 357 -25.98 15.71 -0.09
N ALA A 358 -26.95 16.61 0.06
CA ALA A 358 -27.91 16.90 -1.00
C ALA A 358 -27.20 17.51 -2.21
N GLN A 359 -26.26 18.43 -1.99
CA GLN A 359 -25.43 19.00 -3.06
C GLN A 359 -24.54 17.95 -3.72
N LEU A 360 -24.00 17.00 -2.93
CA LEU A 360 -23.20 15.89 -3.50
C LEU A 360 -24.04 14.96 -4.38
N LYS A 361 -25.29 14.69 -3.99
CA LYS A 361 -26.24 13.90 -4.78
C LYS A 361 -26.64 14.66 -6.05
N GLU A 362 -27.00 15.93 -5.95
CA GLU A 362 -27.38 16.76 -7.08
C GLU A 362 -26.25 16.86 -8.13
N LEU A 363 -24.99 16.96 -7.69
CA LEU A 363 -23.83 16.94 -8.58
C LEU A 363 -23.72 15.64 -9.39
N TYR A 364 -24.18 14.52 -8.84
CA TYR A 364 -24.17 13.23 -9.52
C TYR A 364 -25.46 12.97 -10.32
N ASP A 365 -26.63 13.29 -9.76
CA ASP A 365 -27.95 12.99 -10.32
C ASP A 365 -28.39 14.02 -11.37
N GLY A 366 -27.78 15.21 -11.40
CA GLY A 366 -28.09 16.29 -12.34
C GLY A 366 -27.86 15.94 -13.83
N ASP A 367 -27.98 16.98 -14.66
CA ASP A 367 -27.91 16.89 -16.13
C ASP A 367 -26.66 16.15 -16.65
N ALA A 368 -26.73 15.68 -17.90
CA ALA A 368 -25.61 14.98 -18.55
C ALA A 368 -24.29 15.79 -18.54
N GLU A 369 -24.34 17.12 -18.45
CA GLU A 369 -23.17 17.99 -18.26
C GLU A 369 -22.61 17.98 -16.84
N SER A 370 -23.45 17.93 -15.79
CA SER A 370 -22.96 17.86 -14.40
C SER A 370 -22.30 16.51 -14.11
N ARG A 371 -22.81 15.43 -14.71
CA ARG A 371 -22.17 14.10 -14.68
C ARG A 371 -20.83 14.06 -15.41
N LYS A 372 -20.70 14.75 -16.55
CA LYS A 372 -19.41 14.92 -17.26
C LYS A 372 -18.41 15.75 -16.44
N ALA A 373 -18.90 16.68 -15.62
CA ALA A 373 -18.09 17.47 -14.68
C ALA A 373 -17.75 16.72 -13.37
N PHE A 374 -18.32 15.52 -13.15
CA PHE A 374 -18.06 14.72 -11.96
C PHE A 374 -16.67 14.06 -12.06
N GLY A 375 -15.68 14.74 -11.48
CA GLY A 375 -14.32 14.22 -11.31
C GLY A 375 -13.72 14.69 -9.99
N ILE A 376 -12.67 14.03 -9.52
CA ILE A 376 -11.98 14.40 -8.27
C ILE A 376 -11.58 15.87 -8.27
N LYS A 377 -11.09 16.38 -9.41
CA LYS A 377 -10.72 17.80 -9.53
C LYS A 377 -11.90 18.73 -9.25
N GLY A 378 -13.07 18.44 -9.82
CA GLY A 378 -14.28 19.23 -9.58
C GLY A 378 -14.74 19.16 -8.12
N LEU A 379 -14.70 17.97 -7.51
CA LEU A 379 -15.04 17.78 -6.10
C LEU A 379 -14.08 18.56 -5.17
N ARG A 380 -12.78 18.49 -5.47
CA ARG A 380 -11.72 19.20 -4.76
C ARG A 380 -11.92 20.71 -4.82
N ASP A 381 -12.14 21.24 -6.02
CA ASP A 381 -12.18 22.68 -6.26
C ASP A 381 -13.50 23.30 -5.74
N ARG A 382 -14.63 22.58 -5.83
CA ARG A 382 -15.95 23.07 -5.33
C ARG A 382 -16.06 23.05 -3.82
N PHE A 383 -15.64 21.96 -3.18
CA PHE A 383 -15.78 21.76 -1.73
C PHE A 383 -14.48 22.04 -0.95
N GLY A 384 -13.43 22.52 -1.62
CA GLY A 384 -12.14 22.83 -1.00
C GLY A 384 -11.49 21.63 -0.30
N LEU A 385 -11.67 20.42 -0.84
CA LEU A 385 -11.14 19.19 -0.26
C LEU A 385 -9.66 19.01 -0.56
N GLU A 386 -8.96 18.26 0.26
CA GLU A 386 -7.56 17.91 0.04
C GLU A 386 -7.40 16.41 -0.18
N PRO A 387 -6.92 15.93 -1.34
CA PRO A 387 -6.68 14.51 -1.54
C PRO A 387 -5.47 14.07 -0.68
N VAL A 388 -5.66 13.11 0.22
CA VAL A 388 -4.66 12.66 1.19
C VAL A 388 -4.32 11.17 1.09
N GLY A 389 -5.30 10.34 0.74
CA GLY A 389 -5.14 8.89 0.66
C GLY A 389 -5.49 8.37 -0.74
N PHE A 390 -4.80 7.31 -1.17
CA PHE A 390 -5.07 6.70 -2.46
C PHE A 390 -4.72 5.21 -2.50
N ASN A 391 -5.57 4.47 -3.18
CA ASN A 391 -5.28 3.12 -3.64
C ASN A 391 -6.06 2.87 -4.94
N MET A 392 -5.75 1.80 -5.65
CA MET A 392 -6.47 1.46 -6.87
C MET A 392 -6.51 -0.03 -7.08
N PHE A 393 -7.48 -0.46 -7.87
CA PHE A 393 -7.51 -1.77 -8.50
C PHE A 393 -8.00 -1.60 -9.94
N ARG A 394 -7.96 -2.66 -10.71
CA ARG A 394 -8.37 -2.67 -12.11
C ARG A 394 -9.41 -3.73 -12.34
N THR A 395 -10.26 -3.53 -13.33
CA THR A 395 -11.22 -4.53 -13.78
C THR A 395 -11.13 -4.70 -15.29
N VAL A 396 -11.51 -5.88 -15.75
CA VAL A 396 -11.61 -6.24 -17.17
C VAL A 396 -12.92 -6.99 -17.35
N TRP A 397 -13.37 -7.14 -18.60
CA TRP A 397 -14.44 -8.10 -18.88
C TRP A 397 -13.97 -9.51 -18.53
N ASP A 398 -14.79 -10.22 -17.75
CA ASP A 398 -14.62 -11.61 -17.37
C ASP A 398 -15.94 -12.39 -17.55
N ASP A 399 -15.91 -13.70 -17.28
CA ASP A 399 -17.05 -14.59 -17.46
C ASP A 399 -18.24 -14.23 -16.54
N ASN A 400 -17.98 -13.55 -15.42
CA ASN A 400 -18.99 -13.18 -14.42
C ASN A 400 -19.61 -11.80 -14.68
N THR A 401 -18.98 -10.98 -15.52
CA THR A 401 -19.33 -9.56 -15.69
C THR A 401 -20.78 -9.39 -16.16
N ALA A 402 -21.22 -10.21 -17.14
CA ALA A 402 -22.59 -10.18 -17.63
C ALA A 402 -23.62 -10.47 -16.52
N ALA A 403 -23.36 -11.48 -15.68
CA ALA A 403 -24.25 -11.85 -14.58
C ALA A 403 -24.25 -10.82 -13.44
N VAL A 404 -23.13 -10.14 -13.19
CA VAL A 404 -23.08 -8.99 -12.25
C VAL A 404 -23.90 -7.84 -12.80
N MET A 405 -23.75 -7.50 -14.09
CA MET A 405 -24.51 -6.42 -14.71
C MET A 405 -26.02 -6.69 -14.69
N GLU A 406 -26.45 -7.92 -14.99
CA GLU A 406 -27.86 -8.33 -14.94
C GLU A 406 -28.45 -8.19 -13.52
N ARG A 407 -27.77 -8.70 -12.49
CA ARG A 407 -28.24 -8.63 -11.10
C ARG A 407 -28.42 -7.20 -10.58
N HIS A 408 -27.65 -6.24 -11.10
CA HIS A 408 -27.68 -4.85 -10.68
C HIS A 408 -28.35 -3.92 -11.72
N GLY A 409 -28.99 -4.49 -12.75
CA GLY A 409 -29.71 -3.72 -13.78
C GLY A 409 -28.83 -2.78 -14.61
N ILE A 410 -27.56 -3.13 -14.81
CA ILE A 410 -26.58 -2.30 -15.51
C ILE A 410 -26.64 -2.60 -17.02
N PRO A 411 -26.87 -1.60 -17.90
CA PRO A 411 -26.94 -1.81 -19.34
C PRO A 411 -25.55 -1.96 -20.00
N GLY A 412 -25.53 -2.52 -21.22
CA GLY A 412 -24.34 -2.57 -22.07
C GLY A 412 -23.49 -3.85 -21.94
N ALA A 413 -24.04 -4.92 -21.36
CA ALA A 413 -23.39 -6.24 -21.33
C ALA A 413 -23.37 -6.91 -22.73
N ASP A 414 -24.28 -6.48 -23.60
CA ASP A 414 -24.45 -6.93 -24.99
C ASP A 414 -23.56 -6.17 -26.00
N ILE A 415 -22.75 -5.21 -25.53
CA ILE A 415 -21.90 -4.36 -26.36
C ILE A 415 -20.46 -4.91 -26.38
N GLU A 416 -19.90 -5.07 -27.58
CA GLU A 416 -18.50 -5.46 -27.81
C GLU A 416 -17.74 -4.34 -28.53
N PHE A 417 -16.64 -3.87 -27.92
CA PHE A 417 -15.71 -2.96 -28.57
C PHE A 417 -14.67 -3.72 -29.39
N ARG A 418 -14.44 -3.25 -30.62
CA ARG A 418 -13.39 -3.75 -31.50
C ARG A 418 -12.39 -2.67 -31.82
N ARG A 419 -11.13 -3.07 -31.99
CA ARG A 419 -10.07 -2.14 -32.42
C ARG A 419 -10.43 -1.56 -33.78
N ALA A 420 -10.42 -0.24 -33.88
CA ALA A 420 -10.62 0.46 -35.15
C ALA A 420 -9.58 0.00 -36.18
N ARG A 421 -10.05 -0.45 -37.34
CA ARG A 421 -9.16 -0.89 -38.44
C ARG A 421 -8.64 0.34 -39.17
N VAL A 422 -7.36 0.66 -38.97
CA VAL A 422 -6.68 1.71 -39.75
C VAL A 422 -6.29 1.13 -41.10
N THR A 423 -6.97 1.57 -42.16
CA THR A 423 -6.64 1.17 -43.53
C THR A 423 -5.49 2.02 -44.08
N THR A 424 -4.72 1.47 -45.02
CA THR A 424 -3.62 2.22 -45.64
C THR A 424 -4.16 3.39 -46.46
N MET A 425 -3.65 4.59 -46.21
CA MET A 425 -3.95 5.78 -47.04
C MET A 425 -3.25 5.73 -48.40
N LYS A 426 -2.33 4.77 -48.60
CA LYS A 426 -1.63 4.63 -49.89
C LYS A 426 -2.60 4.10 -50.93
N GLN A 427 -2.82 4.90 -51.97
CA GLN A 427 -3.62 4.50 -53.13
C GLN A 427 -3.08 3.20 -53.73
N PRO A 428 -3.96 2.28 -54.18
CA PRO A 428 -3.55 1.08 -54.89
C PRO A 428 -2.70 1.46 -56.12
N ARG A 429 -1.49 0.93 -56.19
CA ARG A 429 -0.59 1.13 -57.34
C ARG A 429 -0.49 -0.17 -58.12
N LYS A 430 -0.30 -0.04 -59.44
CA LYS A 430 0.00 -1.21 -60.29
C LYS A 430 1.25 -1.90 -59.76
N ALA A 431 1.16 -3.23 -59.67
CA ALA A 431 2.29 -4.05 -59.26
C ALA A 431 3.48 -3.81 -60.20
N LYS A 432 4.64 -3.50 -59.61
CA LYS A 432 5.91 -3.32 -60.31
C LYS A 432 6.72 -4.62 -60.22
N GLY A 433 7.64 -4.82 -61.16
CA GLY A 433 8.38 -6.07 -61.31
C GLY A 433 8.13 -6.74 -62.66
N TRP A 434 9.09 -7.52 -63.14
CA TRP A 434 9.02 -8.12 -64.47
C TRP A 434 7.90 -9.17 -64.55
N GLU A 435 7.77 -9.95 -63.49
CA GLU A 435 6.79 -11.01 -63.27
C GLU A 435 5.40 -10.42 -63.04
N ALA A 436 5.31 -9.35 -62.25
CA ALA A 436 4.08 -8.64 -61.95
C ALA A 436 3.43 -8.03 -63.21
N LYS A 437 4.24 -7.49 -64.13
CA LYS A 437 3.76 -6.94 -65.42
C LYS A 437 3.24 -8.02 -66.38
N ARG A 438 3.61 -9.30 -66.18
CA ARG A 438 3.33 -10.43 -67.11
C ARG A 438 2.30 -11.43 -66.59
N GLN A 439 1.51 -11.03 -65.61
CA GLN A 439 0.45 -11.87 -65.02
C GLN A 439 -0.77 -12.10 -65.93
N LYS A 440 -0.96 -11.27 -66.96
CA LYS A 440 -2.15 -11.30 -67.84
C LYS A 440 -2.06 -12.42 -68.89
N PRO A 441 -3.21 -12.89 -69.43
CA PRO A 441 -3.28 -13.94 -70.47
C PRO A 441 -2.46 -13.66 -71.73
N LYS A 442 -2.19 -12.38 -72.04
CA LYS A 442 -1.29 -11.98 -73.13
C LYS A 442 0.09 -12.64 -73.05
N TYR A 443 0.57 -12.99 -71.86
CA TYR A 443 1.89 -13.58 -71.61
C TYR A 443 1.82 -15.04 -71.16
N ARG A 444 0.79 -15.79 -71.59
CA ARG A 444 0.55 -17.17 -71.16
C ARG A 444 1.76 -18.10 -71.35
N SER A 445 2.53 -17.92 -72.43
CA SER A 445 3.77 -18.68 -72.69
C SER A 445 4.86 -18.45 -71.64
N LEU A 446 4.84 -17.31 -70.95
CA LEU A 446 5.81 -16.91 -69.92
C LEU A 446 5.32 -17.21 -68.49
N TRP A 447 4.13 -17.79 -68.33
CA TRP A 447 3.55 -18.05 -67.01
C TRP A 447 4.36 -19.04 -66.17
N LYS A 448 5.20 -19.89 -66.78
CA LYS A 448 6.15 -20.73 -66.05
C LYS A 448 7.13 -19.94 -65.16
N TYR A 449 7.39 -18.67 -65.50
CA TYR A 449 8.28 -17.79 -64.74
C TYR A 449 7.52 -16.79 -63.85
N SER A 450 6.26 -16.51 -64.15
CA SER A 450 5.49 -15.46 -63.46
C SER A 450 4.41 -16.00 -62.51
N LYS A 451 3.97 -17.25 -62.64
CA LYS A 451 2.93 -17.86 -61.78
C LYS A 451 3.57 -18.87 -60.82
N ARG A 452 2.95 -19.06 -59.64
CA ARG A 452 3.43 -19.97 -58.59
C ARG A 452 4.90 -19.69 -58.19
N ILE A 453 5.23 -18.41 -58.07
CA ILE A 453 6.51 -17.95 -57.53
C ILE A 453 6.51 -18.29 -56.02
N ALA A 454 7.61 -18.88 -55.54
CA ALA A 454 7.80 -19.32 -54.16
C ALA A 454 7.87 -18.17 -53.17
#